data_AF-A0A937VJI0-F1
#
_entry.id   AF-A0A937VJI0-F1
#
_cell.length_a   1.000
_cell.length_b   1.000
_cell.length_c   1.000
_cell.angle_alpha   90.00
_cell.angle_beta   90.00
_cell.angle_gamma   90.00
#
_symmetry.space_group_name_H-M   'P 1'
#
loop_
_entity.id
_entity.type
_entity.pdbx_description
1 polymer ?
#
loop_
_entity_poly.entity_id
_entity_poly.type
_entity_poly.pdbx_seq_one_letter_code
_entity_poly.pdbx_strand_id
1 'polypeptide(L)'
;MRAQKGPKGRIAILTGGGDVPGLNPAIRAITYRAIREGFDVVGIRRGWAGLIEVKRDHGTDNSHAVIPLTKDLVESFARTGGTFLHSSRTRPSAVPARDVPEIMKNRYS
;
A
#
# COMPACT_ATOMS: atom_id res chain seq x y z
N MET A 1 -22.49 -5.05 26.09
CA MET A 1 -21.48 -5.19 25.00
C MET A 1 -21.17 -3.79 24.46
N ARG A 2 -19.91 -3.34 24.44
CA ARG A 2 -19.55 -2.07 23.78
C ARG A 2 -19.63 -2.30 22.27
N ALA A 3 -20.40 -1.47 21.56
CA ALA A 3 -20.40 -1.45 20.11
C ALA A 3 -18.95 -1.22 19.62
N GLN A 4 -18.47 -2.09 18.74
CA GLN A 4 -17.14 -1.96 18.17
C GLN A 4 -17.16 -0.74 17.24
N LYS A 5 -16.58 0.37 17.70
CA LYS A 5 -16.49 1.59 16.90
C LYS A 5 -15.66 1.27 15.66
N GLY A 6 -16.18 1.61 14.47
CA GLY A 6 -15.45 1.44 13.21
C GLY A 6 -14.09 2.15 13.23
N PRO A 7 -13.18 1.81 12.30
CA PRO A 7 -11.83 2.38 12.29
C PRO A 7 -11.88 3.91 12.24
N LYS A 8 -11.00 4.58 13.00
CA LYS A 8 -10.85 6.04 13.04
C LYS A 8 -10.46 6.64 11.69
N GLY A 9 -9.87 5.82 10.82
CA GLY A 9 -9.42 6.15 9.48
C GLY A 9 -8.66 4.98 8.88
N ARG A 10 -8.18 5.17 7.65
CA ARG A 10 -7.38 4.17 6.92
C ARG A 10 -6.01 4.74 6.55
N ILE A 11 -4.95 4.00 6.84
CA ILE A 11 -3.57 4.33 6.52
C ILE A 11 -3.11 3.42 5.38
N ALA A 12 -2.57 4.00 4.31
CA ALA A 12 -1.93 3.26 3.23
C ALA A 12 -0.41 3.34 3.35
N ILE A 13 0.27 2.19 3.28
CA ILE A 13 1.72 2.08 3.32
C ILE A 13 2.22 1.62 1.96
N LEU A 14 3.21 2.31 1.40
CA LEU A 14 3.92 1.88 0.20
C LEU A 14 5.42 1.95 0.45
N THR A 15 6.18 1.11 -0.25
CA THR A 15 7.65 1.17 -0.27
C THR A 15 8.10 1.71 -1.62
N GLY A 16 8.93 2.75 -1.58
CA GLY A 16 9.53 3.35 -2.78
C GLY A 16 11.05 3.19 -2.75
N GLY A 17 11.66 3.05 -3.92
CA GLY A 17 13.12 2.93 -4.05
C GLY A 17 13.61 1.49 -4.05
N GLY A 18 14.84 1.27 -3.58
CA GLY A 18 15.47 -0.06 -3.53
C GLY A 18 15.05 -0.88 -2.32
N ASP A 19 15.08 -2.20 -2.46
CA ASP A 19 14.77 -3.13 -1.38
C ASP A 19 15.92 -3.20 -0.37
N VAL A 20 15.61 -2.96 0.90
CA VAL A 20 16.55 -3.04 2.03
C VAL A 20 15.96 -3.89 3.15
N PRO A 21 16.77 -4.58 3.99
CA PRO A 21 16.27 -5.51 4.99
C PRO A 21 15.38 -4.89 6.08
N GLY A 22 15.39 -3.56 6.25
CA GLY A 22 14.61 -2.87 7.28
C GLY A 22 13.13 -2.60 6.94
N LEU A 23 12.71 -2.81 5.69
CA LEU A 23 11.37 -2.37 5.25
C LEU A 23 10.25 -3.20 5.86
N ASN A 24 10.36 -4.53 5.87
CA ASN A 24 9.34 -5.40 6.47
C ASN A 24 9.17 -5.18 7.99
N PRO A 25 10.24 -5.08 8.80
CA PRO A 25 10.14 -4.66 10.20
C PRO A 25 9.46 -3.30 10.39
N ALA A 26 9.74 -2.32 9.53
CA ALA A 26 9.13 -0.99 9.60
C ALA A 26 7.61 -1.04 9.29
N ILE A 27 7.21 -1.74 8.23
CA ILE A 27 5.81 -1.96 7.87
C ILE A 27 5.08 -2.63 9.05
N ARG A 28 5.68 -3.65 9.65
CA ARG A 28 5.14 -4.34 10.83
C ARG A 28 4.95 -3.40 12.01
N ALA A 29 5.97 -2.61 12.37
CA ALA A 29 5.91 -1.70 13.51
C ALA A 29 4.78 -0.66 13.35
N ILE A 30 4.66 -0.06 12.16
CA ILE A 30 3.61 0.91 11.84
C ILE A 30 2.23 0.24 11.89
N THR A 31 2.09 -0.93 11.28
CA THR A 31 0.82 -1.69 11.25
C THR A 31 0.34 -2.02 12.67
N TYR A 32 1.23 -2.53 13.53
CA TYR A 32 0.91 -2.84 14.93
C TYR A 32 0.46 -1.60 15.71
N ARG A 33 1.17 -0.47 15.53
CA ARG A 33 0.81 0.78 16.20
C ARG A 33 -0.53 1.30 15.70
N ALA A 34 -0.74 1.37 14.40
CA ALA A 34 -1.96 1.89 13.79
C ALA A 34 -3.20 1.10 14.20
N ILE A 35 -3.14 -0.23 14.16
CA ILE A 35 -4.25 -1.10 14.61
C ILE A 35 -4.56 -0.87 16.09
N ARG A 36 -3.53 -0.72 16.94
CA ARG A 36 -3.72 -0.42 18.38
C ARG A 36 -4.40 0.93 18.62
N GLU A 37 -4.11 1.92 17.77
CA GLU A 37 -4.74 3.25 17.83
C GLU A 37 -6.15 3.30 17.22
N GLY A 38 -6.60 2.19 16.62
CA GLY A 38 -7.93 2.04 16.01
C GLY A 38 -8.00 2.46 14.55
N PHE A 39 -6.88 2.41 13.81
CA PHE A 39 -6.86 2.60 12.36
C PHE A 39 -6.91 1.28 11.62
N ASP A 40 -7.49 1.30 10.42
CA ASP A 40 -7.32 0.25 9.43
C ASP A 40 -6.06 0.53 8.59
N VAL A 41 -5.39 -0.52 8.15
CA VAL A 41 -4.09 -0.39 7.47
C VAL A 41 -4.10 -1.21 6.19
N VAL A 42 -3.68 -0.59 5.09
CA VAL A 42 -3.53 -1.24 3.79
C VAL A 42 -2.13 -1.01 3.25
N GLY A 43 -1.63 -1.96 2.47
CA GLY A 43 -0.38 -1.88 1.75
C GLY A 43 -0.65 -1.63 0.27
N ILE A 44 0.14 -0.78 -0.36
CA ILE A 44 0.14 -0.59 -1.81
C ILE A 44 1.27 -1.42 -2.40
N ARG A 45 0.92 -2.31 -3.33
CA ARG A 45 1.87 -3.17 -4.03
C ARG A 45 2.67 -2.37 -5.06
N ARG A 46 3.90 -2.78 -5.35
CA ARG A 46 4.76 -2.18 -6.39
C ARG A 46 4.97 -0.67 -6.19
N GLY A 47 4.99 -0.20 -4.95
CA GLY A 47 5.24 1.21 -4.62
C GLY A 47 4.35 2.20 -5.38
N TRP A 48 4.98 3.20 -5.99
CA TRP A 48 4.28 4.25 -6.74
C TRP A 48 3.54 3.76 -7.98
N ALA A 49 4.04 2.71 -8.65
CA ALA A 49 3.36 2.08 -9.78
C ALA A 49 1.97 1.53 -9.40
N GLY A 50 1.87 0.80 -8.28
CA GLY A 50 0.55 0.32 -7.84
C GLY A 50 -0.35 1.46 -7.41
N LEU A 51 0.19 2.55 -6.84
CA LEU A 51 -0.63 3.68 -6.43
C LEU A 51 -1.32 4.37 -7.61
N ILE A 52 -0.63 4.56 -8.73
CA ILE A 52 -1.22 5.21 -9.91
C ILE A 52 -2.27 4.34 -10.60
N GLU A 53 -2.19 3.01 -10.45
CA GLU A 53 -3.18 2.05 -10.97
C GLU A 53 -4.46 2.01 -10.12
N VAL A 54 -4.45 2.53 -8.89
CA VAL A 54 -5.63 2.55 -8.02
C VAL A 54 -6.76 3.35 -8.66
N LYS A 55 -7.87 2.68 -8.90
CA LYS A 55 -9.12 3.28 -9.36
C LYS A 55 -9.85 3.92 -8.19
N ARG A 56 -10.21 5.18 -8.33
CA ARG A 56 -10.84 5.99 -7.26
C ARG A 56 -12.35 5.80 -7.18
N ASP A 57 -12.96 5.21 -8.20
CA ASP A 57 -14.40 5.04 -8.27
C ASP A 57 -14.89 4.07 -7.19
N HIS A 58 -15.98 4.44 -6.54
CA HIS A 58 -16.55 3.66 -5.44
C HIS A 58 -16.98 2.26 -5.92
N GLY A 59 -16.67 1.23 -5.13
CA GLY A 59 -16.99 -0.16 -5.46
C GLY A 59 -16.03 -0.82 -6.46
N THR A 60 -14.96 -0.13 -6.86
CA THR A 60 -13.97 -0.70 -7.78
C THR A 60 -13.03 -1.67 -7.08
N ASP A 61 -12.77 -2.80 -7.74
CA ASP A 61 -11.77 -3.75 -7.28
C ASP A 61 -10.34 -3.22 -7.49
N ASN A 62 -9.67 -2.90 -6.38
CA ASN A 62 -8.27 -2.52 -6.31
C ASN A 62 -7.40 -3.62 -5.70
N SER A 63 -7.89 -4.86 -5.58
CA SER A 63 -7.17 -5.98 -4.99
C SER A 63 -5.82 -6.25 -5.68
N HIS A 64 -5.65 -5.91 -6.95
CA HIS A 64 -4.35 -6.04 -7.65
C HIS A 64 -3.26 -5.10 -7.12
N ALA A 65 -3.64 -3.94 -6.58
CA ALA A 65 -2.72 -2.88 -6.13
C ALA A 65 -2.75 -2.68 -4.60
N VAL A 66 -3.82 -3.08 -3.92
CA VAL A 66 -4.03 -2.85 -2.49
C VAL A 66 -4.21 -4.18 -1.76
N ILE A 67 -3.55 -4.32 -0.60
CA ILE A 67 -3.67 -5.49 0.29
C ILE A 67 -3.97 -5.04 1.72
N PRO A 68 -4.89 -5.68 2.46
CA PRO A 68 -5.06 -5.42 3.89
C PRO A 68 -3.81 -5.82 4.68
N LEU A 69 -3.33 -4.96 5.58
CA LEU A 69 -2.22 -5.27 6.47
C LEU A 69 -2.74 -5.72 7.83
N THR A 70 -2.90 -7.04 7.99
CA THR A 70 -3.24 -7.67 9.26
C THR A 70 -1.99 -7.94 10.08
N LYS A 71 -2.15 -8.12 11.40
CA LYS A 71 -1.04 -8.49 12.30
C LYS A 71 -0.38 -9.80 11.86
N ASP A 72 -1.17 -10.80 11.50
CA ASP A 72 -0.67 -12.11 11.08
C ASP A 72 0.12 -12.03 9.77
N LEU A 73 -0.37 -11.22 8.82
CA LEU A 73 0.31 -11.01 7.54
C LEU A 73 1.70 -10.39 7.76
N VAL A 74 1.77 -9.27 8.49
CA VAL A 74 3.03 -8.54 8.68
C VAL A 74 4.02 -9.30 9.58
N GLU A 75 3.53 -10.15 10.50
CA GLU A 75 4.38 -11.04 11.30
C GLU A 75 5.04 -12.11 10.42
N SER A 76 4.29 -12.70 9.48
CA SER A 76 4.80 -13.74 8.57
C SER A 76 5.98 -13.25 7.72
N PHE A 77 5.98 -11.97 7.33
CA PHE A 77 7.03 -11.38 6.50
C PHE A 77 8.09 -10.60 7.28
N ALA A 78 7.96 -10.49 8.61
CA ALA A 78 8.78 -9.59 9.44
C ALA A 78 10.29 -9.84 9.31
N ARG A 79 10.69 -11.09 9.09
CA ARG A 79 12.10 -11.53 9.01
C ARG A 79 12.57 -11.80 7.57
N THR A 80 11.73 -11.51 6.57
CA THR A 80 12.07 -11.69 5.16
C THR A 80 12.82 -10.47 4.63
N GLY A 81 13.78 -10.71 3.73
CA GLY A 81 14.52 -9.65 3.07
C GLY A 81 13.65 -8.84 2.10
N GLY A 82 14.04 -7.58 1.86
CA GLY A 82 13.35 -6.66 0.97
C GLY A 82 11.98 -6.22 1.52
N THR A 83 10.98 -6.13 0.64
CA THR A 83 9.61 -5.78 1.00
C THR A 83 8.58 -6.72 0.36
N PHE A 84 7.70 -7.30 1.17
CA PHE A 84 6.62 -8.16 0.64
C PHE A 84 5.58 -7.38 -0.18
N LEU A 85 5.56 -6.05 -0.09
CA LEU A 85 4.74 -5.18 -0.94
C LEU A 85 5.33 -5.01 -2.34
N HIS A 86 6.60 -5.36 -2.53
CA HIS A 86 7.42 -4.98 -3.69
C HIS A 86 7.52 -3.45 -3.89
N SER A 87 8.63 -3.02 -4.47
CA SER A 87 8.87 -1.61 -4.80
C SER A 87 8.83 -1.38 -6.31
N SER A 88 8.74 -0.11 -6.70
CA SER A 88 9.01 0.34 -8.07
C SER A 88 9.92 1.57 -8.04
N ARG A 89 10.62 1.81 -9.15
CA ARG A 89 11.37 3.06 -9.39
C ARG A 89 10.51 4.13 -10.07
N THR A 90 9.20 3.97 -10.01
CA THR A 90 8.24 4.90 -10.62
C THR A 90 8.34 6.25 -9.91
N ARG A 91 8.56 7.29 -10.71
CA ARG A 91 8.55 8.68 -10.25
C ARG A 91 7.14 9.24 -10.46
N PRO A 92 6.33 9.45 -9.40
CA PRO A 92 4.93 9.85 -9.56
C PRO A 92 4.78 11.24 -10.18
N SER A 93 5.79 12.11 -10.10
CA SER A 93 5.79 13.43 -10.73
C SER A 93 6.17 13.42 -12.21
N ALA A 94 6.70 12.31 -12.75
CA ALA A 94 7.17 12.20 -14.12
C ALA A 94 7.06 10.74 -14.61
N VAL A 95 5.82 10.27 -14.78
CA VAL A 95 5.52 8.93 -15.27
C VAL A 95 5.66 8.93 -16.80
N PRO A 96 6.49 8.05 -17.41
CA PRO A 96 6.57 7.92 -18.87
C PRO A 96 5.22 7.55 -19.46
N ALA A 97 4.87 8.06 -20.65
CA ALA A 97 3.55 7.83 -21.29
C ALA A 97 3.19 6.33 -21.42
N ARG A 98 4.19 5.46 -21.63
CA ARG A 98 4.02 4.00 -21.67
C ARG A 98 3.56 3.37 -20.34
N ASP A 99 3.90 4.01 -19.23
CA ASP A 99 3.66 3.52 -17.86
C ASP A 99 2.45 4.25 -17.23
N VAL A 100 1.83 5.19 -17.95
CA VAL A 100 0.58 5.83 -17.55
C VAL A 100 -0.55 4.81 -17.68
N PRO A 101 -1.28 4.50 -16.59
CA PRO A 101 -2.41 3.59 -16.64
C PRO A 101 -3.47 4.08 -17.63
N GLU A 102 -4.13 3.15 -18.33
CA GLU A 102 -5.19 3.45 -19.33
C GLU A 102 -6.25 4.42 -18.77
N ILE A 103 -6.61 4.25 -17.50
CA ILE A 103 -7.56 5.11 -16.79
C ILE A 103 -7.15 6.59 -16.72
N MET A 104 -5.86 6.89 -16.91
CA MET A 104 -5.30 8.26 -16.86
C MET A 104 -4.93 8.79 -18.24
N LYS A 105 -4.82 7.96 -19.28
CA LYS A 105 -4.36 8.40 -20.61
C LYS A 105 -5.24 9.48 -21.22
N ASN A 106 -6.57 9.36 -21.08
CA ASN A 106 -7.53 10.35 -21.59
C ASN A 106 -7.59 11.65 -20.78
N ARG A 107 -6.98 11.69 -19.59
CA ARG A 107 -7.06 12.83 -18.67
C ARG A 107 -5.85 13.75 -18.78
N TYR A 108 -4.76 13.26 -19.38
CA TYR A 108 -3.48 13.97 -19.50
C TYR A 108 -2.93 13.96 -20.93
N SER A 109 -3.76 13.64 -21.92
CA SER A 109 -3.49 13.81 -23.35
C SER A 109 -3.58 15.27 -23.78
#